data_AF-A0A9D8XEB4-F1
#
_entry.id   AF-A0A9D8XEB4-F1
#
_cell.length_a   1.000
_cell.length_b   1.000
_cell.length_c   1.000
_cell.angle_alpha   90.00
_cell.angle_beta   90.00
_cell.angle_gamma   90.00
#
_symmetry.space_group_name_H-M   'P 1'
#
loop_
_entity.id
_entity.type
_entity.pdbx_description
1 polymer ?
#
loop_
_entity_poly.entity_id
_entity_poly.type
_entity_poly.pdbx_seq_one_letter_code
_entity_poly.pdbx_strand_id
1 'polypeptide(L)'
;MKTKIFPIFLSFFVLLSFFAAISAADEPYRIALFKDGGVSDKTCASVSKVVENDPAFQIEIVDSQQIRDGILDRFDIVLLPGGLAYKQIDALQPEGMKKIKDFVKSGKGYVGICAGAYVPVKQDFLNAEFKSPIWWRGRGVVKIEFSEFGKQIVGENFQGQQDVFYSNGPIVHVNVDPCKPQCHVLAWFRTEMAKGKSVPGIQIDSPAIILSAYGKGLVATFSPHLESEPYLYEPILKVLHHVGKNARMEKTGAEISAETGSEDTFSDAERTRMVEYMRAMAEVTWVPKEDITWFDSDAGVIYRTGETYRGIPYTQFDRRTSLESFKELLQDEDGKSVYVGPAESEEYRGVDGSAACSYAWRHVIPNFPVLKTWHMEPGVFCLVDPKTGFPEPVLTKIGDYKWTDFHESKAVIAENGEDVIMECYRQLKPGDGLIKRPYGQVRLVSRLDAENQKVYIIEQCGLTPDGQLRNDHQSWRVEYECTFRDLLDEGYLPIRPSKKVKFDAGN
;
A
#
# COMPACT_ATOMS: atom_id res chain seq x y z
N MET A 1 -1.81 -41.43 83.25
CA MET A 1 -3.14 -41.69 82.62
C MET A 1 -4.03 -40.51 82.96
N LYS A 2 -4.57 -39.67 82.06
CA LYS A 2 -4.93 -39.82 80.65
C LYS A 2 -4.65 -38.49 79.92
N THR A 3 -3.97 -38.59 78.79
CA THR A 3 -3.85 -37.56 77.75
C THR A 3 -5.24 -37.21 77.21
N LYS A 4 -5.60 -35.92 77.16
CA LYS A 4 -6.73 -35.41 76.39
C LYS A 4 -6.19 -34.47 75.32
N ILE A 5 -6.23 -34.95 74.08
CA ILE A 5 -5.92 -34.23 72.86
C ILE A 5 -7.18 -33.42 72.50
N PHE A 6 -7.03 -32.10 72.35
CA PHE A 6 -8.05 -31.23 71.76
C PHE A 6 -7.90 -31.27 70.23
N PRO A 7 -9.00 -31.30 69.44
CA PRO A 7 -8.89 -31.27 67.99
C PRO A 7 -8.57 -29.84 67.52
N ILE A 8 -7.51 -29.73 66.70
CA ILE A 8 -7.20 -28.53 65.93
C ILE A 8 -8.22 -28.45 64.80
N PHE A 9 -9.10 -27.44 64.84
CA PHE A 9 -9.88 -27.04 63.67
C PHE A 9 -8.92 -26.36 62.68
N LEU A 10 -8.51 -27.09 61.65
CA LEU A 10 -7.81 -26.54 60.49
C LEU A 10 -8.85 -25.86 59.60
N SER A 11 -9.04 -24.56 59.80
CA SER A 11 -9.85 -23.73 58.89
C SER A 11 -9.11 -23.59 57.56
N PHE A 12 -9.61 -24.26 56.53
CA PHE A 12 -9.16 -24.12 55.15
C PHE A 12 -9.60 -22.74 54.63
N PHE A 13 -8.78 -21.71 54.84
CA PHE A 13 -8.90 -20.47 54.08
C PHE A 13 -8.34 -20.73 52.68
N VAL A 14 -9.23 -21.09 51.75
CA VAL A 14 -8.93 -20.98 50.32
C VAL A 14 -8.84 -19.49 50.00
N LEU A 15 -7.62 -18.95 50.08
CA LEU A 15 -7.28 -17.66 49.50
C LEU A 15 -7.36 -17.83 47.98
N LEU A 16 -8.56 -17.58 47.43
CA LEU A 16 -8.75 -17.34 46.01
C LEU A 16 -7.88 -16.13 45.66
N SER A 17 -6.70 -16.43 45.12
CA SER A 17 -5.79 -15.44 44.56
C SER A 17 -6.44 -14.96 43.26
N PHE A 18 -7.29 -13.93 43.36
CA PHE A 18 -7.67 -13.12 42.20
C PHE A 18 -6.41 -12.36 41.77
N PHE A 19 -5.51 -13.02 41.04
CA PHE A 19 -4.65 -12.32 40.10
C PHE A 19 -5.57 -11.85 38.97
N ALA A 20 -6.18 -10.68 39.17
CA ALA A 20 -6.60 -9.89 38.03
C ALA A 20 -5.34 -9.67 37.20
N ALA A 21 -5.29 -10.26 36.02
CA ALA A 21 -4.35 -9.86 34.99
C ALA A 21 -4.63 -8.36 34.74
N ILE A 22 -3.83 -7.50 35.36
CA ILE A 22 -3.67 -6.14 34.90
C ILE A 22 -3.06 -6.32 33.52
N SER A 23 -3.89 -6.26 32.47
CA SER A 23 -3.41 -5.95 31.14
C SER A 23 -2.51 -4.73 31.31
N ALA A 24 -1.23 -4.87 30.99
CA ALA A 24 -0.40 -3.68 30.79
C ALA A 24 -1.18 -2.81 29.80
N ALA A 25 -1.69 -1.67 30.24
CA ALA A 25 -2.20 -0.69 29.31
C ALA A 25 -1.01 -0.33 28.44
N ASP A 26 -1.12 -0.50 27.12
CA ASP A 26 -0.12 0.01 26.19
C ASP A 26 0.18 1.46 26.60
N GLU A 27 1.46 1.84 26.68
CA GLU A 27 1.84 3.23 26.99
C GLU A 27 1.05 4.20 26.09
N PRO A 28 0.77 5.45 26.47
CA PRO A 28 0.09 6.39 25.56
C PRO A 28 1.01 6.84 24.41
N TYR A 29 0.48 6.99 23.19
CA TYR A 29 1.21 7.57 22.06
C TYR A 29 1.57 9.02 22.38
N ARG A 30 2.87 9.35 22.25
CA ARG A 30 3.34 10.70 22.56
C ARG A 30 3.24 11.59 21.32
N ILE A 31 2.49 12.67 21.40
CA ILE A 31 2.25 13.62 20.31
C ILE A 31 2.99 14.94 20.61
N ALA A 32 3.89 15.32 19.71
CA ALA A 32 4.49 16.65 19.68
C ALA A 32 3.54 17.60 18.93
N LEU A 33 2.79 18.43 19.64
CA LEU A 33 1.95 19.48 19.05
C LEU A 33 2.78 20.74 18.81
N PHE A 34 2.99 21.07 17.54
CA PHE A 34 3.79 22.24 17.17
C PHE A 34 3.09 23.56 17.52
N LYS A 35 3.78 24.43 18.25
CA LYS A 35 3.34 25.78 18.59
C LYS A 35 4.51 26.77 18.47
N ASP A 36 4.56 27.46 17.35
CA ASP A 36 5.48 28.58 17.12
C ASP A 36 4.90 29.50 16.03
N GLY A 37 5.76 30.17 15.25
CA GLY A 37 5.40 31.04 14.14
C GLY A 37 4.18 30.56 13.34
N GLY A 38 3.14 31.40 13.35
CA GLY A 38 1.92 31.14 12.58
C GLY A 38 0.86 30.28 13.27
N VAL A 39 1.11 29.75 14.46
CA VAL A 39 0.12 29.00 15.27
C VAL A 39 -0.37 29.86 16.42
N SER A 40 -1.68 29.82 16.70
CA SER A 40 -2.30 30.56 17.82
C SER A 40 -2.59 29.66 19.01
N ASP A 41 -2.62 30.22 20.23
CA ASP A 41 -3.03 29.50 21.45
C ASP A 41 -4.40 28.83 21.30
N LYS A 42 -5.36 29.55 20.70
CA LYS A 42 -6.70 29.03 20.45
C LYS A 42 -6.67 27.78 19.58
N THR A 43 -5.83 27.76 18.55
CA THR A 43 -5.71 26.62 17.64
C THR A 43 -5.09 25.42 18.36
N CYS A 44 -4.05 25.62 19.17
CA CYS A 44 -3.50 24.54 19.99
C CYS A 44 -4.54 24.01 20.99
N ALA A 45 -5.27 24.90 21.68
CA ALA A 45 -6.30 24.51 22.63
C ALA A 45 -7.43 23.69 21.97
N SER A 46 -7.86 24.04 20.76
CA SER A 46 -8.84 23.27 20.00
C SER A 46 -8.34 21.86 19.69
N VAL A 47 -7.10 21.72 19.21
CA VAL A 47 -6.53 20.39 18.87
C VAL A 47 -6.25 19.57 20.13
N SER A 48 -5.66 20.16 21.17
CA SER A 48 -5.46 19.52 22.48
C SER A 48 -6.78 18.98 23.02
N LYS A 49 -7.85 19.78 22.99
CA LYS A 49 -9.18 19.35 23.43
C LYS A 49 -9.68 18.11 22.69
N VAL A 50 -9.39 17.96 21.39
CA VAL A 50 -9.77 16.75 20.64
C VAL A 50 -8.95 15.56 21.11
N VAL A 51 -7.63 15.69 21.10
CA VAL A 51 -6.68 14.62 21.42
C VAL A 51 -6.86 14.11 22.85
N GLU A 52 -7.09 15.01 23.81
CA GLU A 52 -7.28 14.70 25.22
C GLU A 52 -8.57 13.92 25.52
N ASN A 53 -9.49 13.77 24.56
CA ASN A 53 -10.67 12.90 24.72
C ASN A 53 -10.32 11.41 24.67
N ASP A 54 -9.11 11.06 24.24
CA ASP A 54 -8.67 9.67 24.14
C ASP A 54 -7.40 9.45 24.98
N PRO A 55 -7.48 8.66 26.07
CA PRO A 55 -6.37 8.44 26.99
C PRO A 55 -5.20 7.67 26.35
N ALA A 56 -5.37 7.11 25.14
CA ALA A 56 -4.29 6.51 24.40
C ALA A 56 -3.28 7.54 23.85
N PHE A 57 -3.55 8.84 23.95
CA PHE A 57 -2.63 9.89 23.52
C PHE A 57 -2.18 10.78 24.69
N GLN A 58 -0.89 11.11 24.67
CA GLN A 58 -0.31 12.13 25.52
C GLN A 58 0.26 13.23 24.64
N ILE A 59 -0.25 14.45 24.78
CA ILE A 59 0.16 15.60 23.96
C ILE A 59 1.12 16.51 24.73
N GLU A 60 2.23 16.89 24.11
CA GLU A 60 3.19 17.88 24.62
C GLU A 60 3.32 18.98 23.57
N ILE A 61 3.22 20.24 23.99
CA ILE A 61 3.44 21.39 23.11
C ILE A 61 4.95 21.56 22.91
N VAL A 62 5.38 21.64 21.65
CA VAL A 62 6.79 21.86 21.29
C VAL A 62 6.92 23.06 20.34
N ASP A 63 8.00 23.83 20.50
CA ASP A 63 8.34 24.94 19.61
C ASP A 63 9.38 24.55 18.54
N SER A 64 9.71 25.49 17.66
CA SER A 64 10.66 25.23 16.57
C SER A 64 12.10 25.00 17.07
N GLN A 65 12.50 25.65 18.17
CA GLN A 65 13.83 25.51 18.73
C GLN A 65 14.02 24.13 19.34
N GLN A 66 13.06 23.65 20.13
CA GLN A 66 13.05 22.31 20.69
C GLN A 66 13.10 21.23 19.60
N ILE A 67 12.40 21.43 18.48
CA ILE A 67 12.47 20.51 17.33
C ILE A 67 13.88 20.48 16.72
N ARG A 68 14.51 21.64 16.52
CA ARG A 68 15.90 21.70 16.04
C ARG A 68 16.87 21.01 17.00
N ASP A 69 16.62 21.15 18.30
CA ASP A 69 17.41 20.54 19.38
C ASP A 69 17.16 19.03 19.56
N GLY A 70 16.27 18.43 18.75
CA GLY A 70 16.07 16.97 18.71
C GLY A 70 15.00 16.44 19.65
N ILE A 71 14.10 17.29 20.18
CA ILE A 71 13.06 16.83 21.12
C ILE A 71 12.15 15.73 20.52
N LEU A 72 12.05 15.65 19.18
CA LEU A 72 11.20 14.70 18.46
C LEU A 72 11.51 13.24 18.77
N ASP A 73 12.73 12.89 19.22
CA ASP A 73 13.09 11.51 19.59
C ASP A 73 12.21 10.95 20.75
N ARG A 74 11.58 11.85 21.52
CA ARG A 74 10.63 11.52 22.58
C ARG A 74 9.21 11.28 22.08
N PHE A 75 8.92 11.39 20.79
CA PHE A 75 7.54 11.35 20.28
C PHE A 75 7.30 10.22 19.30
N ASP A 76 6.03 9.91 19.11
CA ASP A 76 5.55 8.94 18.12
C ASP A 76 4.88 9.64 16.94
N ILE A 77 4.30 10.83 17.18
CA ILE A 77 3.63 11.65 16.18
C ILE A 77 4.05 13.11 16.35
N VAL A 78 4.28 13.81 15.24
CA VAL A 78 4.35 15.28 15.20
C VAL A 78 3.07 15.82 14.55
N LEU A 79 2.40 16.75 15.23
CA LEU A 79 1.14 17.35 14.80
C LEU A 79 1.34 18.85 14.55
N LEU A 80 1.19 19.27 13.29
CA LEU A 80 1.17 20.68 12.92
C LEU A 80 -0.28 21.14 12.74
N PRO A 81 -0.78 22.08 13.56
CA PRO A 81 -2.18 22.45 13.52
C PRO A 81 -2.43 23.57 12.49
N GLY A 82 -3.67 24.09 12.48
CA GLY A 82 -4.05 25.25 11.66
C GLY A 82 -3.21 26.51 11.96
N GLY A 83 -3.24 27.49 11.06
CA GLY A 83 -2.42 28.69 11.19
C GLY A 83 -1.95 29.30 9.87
N LEU A 84 -0.70 29.74 9.83
CA LEU A 84 -0.03 30.26 8.63
C LEU A 84 1.14 29.35 8.26
N ALA A 85 0.95 28.50 7.25
CA ALA A 85 1.92 27.46 6.87
C ALA A 85 3.32 28.02 6.56
N TYR A 86 3.41 29.18 5.90
CA TYR A 86 4.71 29.79 5.63
C TYR A 86 5.44 30.19 6.91
N LYS A 87 4.73 30.77 7.90
CA LYS A 87 5.34 31.10 9.20
C LYS A 87 5.75 29.86 10.00
N GLN A 88 5.01 28.76 9.87
CA GLN A 88 5.38 27.49 10.50
C GLN A 88 6.70 26.96 9.90
N ILE A 89 6.81 26.96 8.57
CA ILE A 89 8.04 26.58 7.85
C ILE A 89 9.20 27.52 8.18
N ASP A 90 8.96 28.84 8.18
CA ASP A 90 9.97 29.85 8.49
C ASP A 90 10.49 29.71 9.92
N ALA A 91 9.61 29.46 10.89
CA ALA A 91 9.99 29.23 12.29
C ALA A 91 10.82 27.94 12.44
N LEU A 92 10.43 26.86 11.76
CA LEU A 92 11.16 25.58 11.79
C LEU A 92 12.57 25.70 11.23
N GLN A 93 12.77 26.57 10.23
CA GLN A 93 14.01 26.67 9.45
C GLN A 93 14.34 25.34 8.71
N PRO A 94 15.31 25.33 7.77
CA PRO A 94 15.69 24.10 7.06
C PRO A 94 16.04 22.94 7.99
N GLU A 95 16.69 23.22 9.12
CA GLU A 95 17.12 22.24 10.12
C GLU A 95 15.92 21.58 10.81
N GLY A 96 14.97 22.36 11.31
CA GLY A 96 13.77 21.83 11.97
C GLY A 96 12.90 21.06 10.99
N MET A 97 12.80 21.53 9.74
CA MET A 97 12.08 20.80 8.69
C MET A 97 12.76 19.46 8.34
N LYS A 98 14.10 19.44 8.29
CA LYS A 98 14.85 18.20 8.13
C LYS A 98 14.58 17.24 9.28
N LYS A 99 14.57 17.72 10.53
CA LYS A 99 14.24 16.89 11.72
C LYS A 99 12.85 16.26 11.61
N ILE A 100 11.84 17.01 11.17
CA ILE A 100 10.49 16.46 10.93
C ILE A 100 10.52 15.40 9.83
N LYS A 101 11.18 15.65 8.69
CA LYS A 101 11.27 14.68 7.60
C LYS A 101 11.99 13.40 8.03
N ASP A 102 13.12 13.51 8.73
CA ASP A 102 13.86 12.37 9.23
C ASP A 102 13.03 11.57 10.24
N PHE A 103 12.33 12.27 11.15
CA PHE A 103 11.41 11.68 12.12
C PHE A 103 10.36 10.81 11.42
N VAL A 104 9.65 11.36 10.43
CA VAL A 104 8.65 10.59 9.67
C VAL A 104 9.30 9.46 8.87
N LYS A 105 10.37 9.75 8.13
CA LYS A 105 11.08 8.76 7.31
C LYS A 105 11.54 7.54 8.12
N SER A 106 11.84 7.72 9.40
CA SER A 106 12.25 6.68 10.34
C SER A 106 11.13 5.75 10.82
N GLY A 107 9.87 6.04 10.52
CA GLY A 107 8.71 5.23 10.94
C GLY A 107 7.64 6.00 11.70
N LYS A 108 7.92 7.25 12.09
CA LYS A 108 7.04 8.05 12.95
C LYS A 108 5.94 8.75 12.17
N GLY A 109 4.95 9.27 12.91
CA GLY A 109 3.76 9.87 12.35
C GLY A 109 3.83 11.37 12.11
N TYR A 110 3.24 11.85 11.02
CA TYR A 110 2.94 13.26 10.81
C TYR A 110 1.44 13.47 10.65
N VAL A 111 0.88 14.44 11.37
CA VAL A 111 -0.51 14.90 11.14
C VAL A 111 -0.54 16.40 10.94
N GLY A 112 -1.06 16.85 9.79
CA GLY A 112 -1.19 18.26 9.46
C GLY A 112 -2.65 18.68 9.34
N ILE A 113 -3.06 19.77 10.01
CA ILE A 113 -4.41 20.34 9.89
C ILE A 113 -4.34 21.73 9.26
N CYS A 114 -5.12 21.97 8.21
CA CYS A 114 -5.19 23.25 7.48
C CYS A 114 -3.80 23.77 7.07
N ALA A 115 -3.20 24.68 7.83
CA ALA A 115 -1.84 25.15 7.58
C ALA A 115 -0.81 24.03 7.65
N GLY A 116 -0.90 23.15 8.64
CA GLY A 116 -0.04 21.97 8.73
C GLY A 116 -0.22 21.00 7.56
N ALA A 117 -1.36 21.02 6.87
CA ALA A 117 -1.58 20.20 5.67
C ALA A 117 -0.85 20.74 4.42
N TYR A 118 -0.47 22.03 4.40
CA TYR A 118 0.37 22.56 3.31
C TYR A 118 1.84 22.10 3.40
N VAL A 119 2.32 21.79 4.60
CA VAL A 119 3.75 21.55 4.83
C VAL A 119 4.24 20.30 4.07
N PRO A 120 3.56 19.14 4.13
CA PRO A 120 4.00 17.95 3.36
C PRO A 120 4.03 18.14 1.86
N VAL A 121 3.06 18.88 1.33
CA VAL A 121 2.98 19.22 -0.09
C VAL A 121 4.12 20.16 -0.49
N LYS A 122 4.38 21.21 0.31
CA LYS A 122 5.45 22.20 0.03
C LYS A 122 6.87 21.66 0.21
N GLN A 123 7.04 20.68 1.07
CA GLN A 123 8.35 20.12 1.45
C GLN A 123 8.63 18.77 0.78
N ASP A 124 7.78 18.41 -0.18
CA ASP A 124 7.89 17.25 -1.06
C ASP A 124 8.01 15.90 -0.35
N PHE A 125 7.19 15.71 0.69
CA PHE A 125 7.06 14.42 1.36
C PHE A 125 5.62 13.91 1.38
N LEU A 126 4.85 14.32 0.37
CA LEU A 126 3.52 13.83 0.01
C LEU A 126 3.39 13.90 -1.52
N ASN A 127 2.86 12.85 -2.16
CA ASN A 127 2.61 12.81 -3.61
C ASN A 127 1.37 13.62 -3.98
N ALA A 128 1.51 14.95 -3.90
CA ALA A 128 0.41 15.87 -4.12
C ALA A 128 0.93 17.19 -4.69
N GLU A 129 0.10 17.84 -5.50
CA GLU A 129 0.35 19.15 -6.08
C GLU A 129 -0.84 20.07 -5.84
N PHE A 130 -0.60 21.36 -5.58
CA PHE A 130 -1.69 22.31 -5.37
C PHE A 130 -2.45 22.55 -6.67
N LYS A 131 -3.79 22.40 -6.64
CA LYS A 131 -4.65 22.76 -7.78
C LYS A 131 -4.63 24.25 -8.13
N SER A 132 -4.19 25.08 -7.18
CA SER A 132 -4.08 26.53 -7.37
C SER A 132 -3.03 27.13 -6.44
N PRO A 133 -2.22 28.10 -6.90
CA PRO A 133 -1.31 28.85 -6.06
C PRO A 133 -2.03 29.82 -5.11
N ILE A 134 -3.32 30.08 -5.32
CA ILE A 134 -4.11 31.00 -4.48
C ILE A 134 -4.58 30.28 -3.22
N TRP A 135 -4.01 30.67 -2.08
CA TRP A 135 -4.37 30.10 -0.77
C TRP A 135 -5.61 30.76 -0.16
N TRP A 136 -5.94 32.01 -0.54
CA TRP A 136 -7.08 32.75 0.02
C TRP A 136 -8.39 32.34 -0.64
N ARG A 137 -9.01 31.28 -0.13
CA ARG A 137 -10.20 30.65 -0.72
C ARG A 137 -11.50 31.06 -0.04
N GLY A 138 -11.43 31.37 1.25
CA GLY A 138 -12.57 31.79 2.05
C GLY A 138 -12.71 30.97 3.32
N ARG A 139 -13.75 31.31 4.09
CA ARG A 139 -14.10 30.64 5.34
C ARG A 139 -15.59 30.35 5.35
N GLY A 140 -15.96 29.18 5.87
CA GLY A 140 -17.35 28.78 6.05
C GLY A 140 -17.51 27.27 6.05
N VAL A 141 -18.76 26.81 6.10
CA VAL A 141 -19.09 25.38 6.07
C VAL A 141 -18.98 24.86 4.64
N VAL A 142 -18.35 23.70 4.48
CA VAL A 142 -18.35 22.90 3.26
C VAL A 142 -18.77 21.48 3.62
N LYS A 143 -19.24 20.73 2.63
CA LYS A 143 -19.54 19.31 2.77
C LYS A 143 -18.33 18.49 2.39
N ILE A 144 -18.01 17.50 3.22
CA ILE A 144 -17.08 16.43 2.88
C ILE A 144 -17.82 15.09 2.88
N GLU A 145 -17.29 14.11 2.17
CA GLU A 145 -17.78 12.75 2.22
C GLU A 145 -16.60 11.80 2.35
N PHE A 146 -16.65 10.90 3.34
CA PHE A 146 -15.61 9.90 3.51
C PHE A 146 -15.67 8.89 2.36
N SER A 147 -14.52 8.54 1.80
CA SER A 147 -14.41 7.44 0.85
C SER A 147 -14.65 6.11 1.57
N GLU A 148 -14.88 5.03 0.81
CA GLU A 148 -14.97 3.69 1.41
C GLU A 148 -13.72 3.34 2.21
N PHE A 149 -12.53 3.67 1.67
CA PHE A 149 -11.28 3.54 2.41
C PHE A 149 -11.21 4.42 3.67
N GLY A 150 -11.72 5.66 3.60
CA GLY A 150 -11.82 6.55 4.74
C GLY A 150 -12.66 5.96 5.87
N LYS A 151 -13.82 5.38 5.54
CA LYS A 151 -14.75 4.75 6.49
C LYS A 151 -14.11 3.56 7.22
N GLN A 152 -13.22 2.80 6.59
CA GLN A 152 -12.47 1.73 7.27
C GLN A 152 -11.56 2.27 8.38
N ILE A 153 -11.03 3.49 8.22
CA ILE A 153 -10.18 4.13 9.22
C ILE A 153 -11.02 4.82 10.29
N VAL A 154 -11.97 5.67 9.88
CA VAL A 154 -12.70 6.54 10.80
C VAL A 154 -13.95 5.90 11.41
N GLY A 155 -14.37 4.74 10.90
CA GLY A 155 -15.57 4.01 11.31
C GLY A 155 -16.75 4.21 10.36
N GLU A 156 -17.67 3.24 10.34
CA GLU A 156 -18.85 3.21 9.46
C GLU A 156 -19.94 4.22 9.84
N ASN A 157 -19.80 4.93 10.97
CA ASN A 157 -20.77 5.92 11.44
C ASN A 157 -20.82 7.19 10.57
N PHE A 158 -19.81 7.43 9.73
CA PHE A 158 -19.69 8.62 8.89
C PHE A 158 -20.21 8.39 7.46
N GLN A 159 -21.51 8.10 7.36
CA GLN A 159 -22.19 7.91 6.07
C GLN A 159 -22.65 9.24 5.46
N GLY A 160 -22.58 9.33 4.13
CA GLY A 160 -22.98 10.51 3.38
C GLY A 160 -22.17 11.77 3.69
N GLN A 161 -22.74 12.93 3.36
CA GLN A 161 -22.05 14.20 3.45
C GLN A 161 -22.07 14.79 4.86
N GLN A 162 -20.90 15.19 5.36
CA GLN A 162 -20.69 15.82 6.67
C GLN A 162 -20.40 17.31 6.50
N ASP A 163 -21.01 18.15 7.34
CA ASP A 163 -20.79 19.59 7.34
C ASP A 163 -19.56 19.96 8.17
N VAL A 164 -18.51 20.45 7.52
CA VAL A 164 -17.25 20.77 8.19
C VAL A 164 -16.84 22.22 7.98
N PHE A 165 -16.31 22.85 9.02
CA PHE A 165 -15.72 24.18 8.90
C PHE A 165 -14.46 24.13 8.04
N TYR A 166 -14.38 24.99 7.03
CA TYR A 166 -13.24 25.15 6.16
C TYR A 166 -12.72 26.59 6.22
N SER A 167 -11.40 26.74 6.29
CA SER A 167 -10.74 28.05 6.28
C SER A 167 -9.41 27.99 5.53
N ASN A 168 -9.44 28.24 4.22
CA ASN A 168 -8.26 28.34 3.35
C ASN A 168 -7.34 27.09 3.31
N GLY A 169 -7.84 25.90 3.66
CA GLY A 169 -7.06 24.66 3.58
C GLY A 169 -6.57 24.33 2.16
N PRO A 170 -5.55 23.48 2.01
CA PRO A 170 -5.01 23.14 0.69
C PRO A 170 -6.02 22.38 -0.17
N ILE A 171 -6.05 22.69 -1.47
CA ILE A 171 -6.76 21.92 -2.48
C ILE A 171 -5.70 21.34 -3.41
N VAL A 172 -5.67 20.02 -3.54
CA VAL A 172 -4.59 19.31 -4.25
C VAL A 172 -5.10 18.33 -5.31
N HIS A 173 -4.26 18.05 -6.29
CA HIS A 173 -4.23 16.76 -7.00
C HIS A 173 -3.31 15.82 -6.22
N VAL A 174 -3.62 14.54 -6.21
CA VAL A 174 -2.78 13.51 -5.58
C VAL A 174 -2.34 12.50 -6.63
N ASN A 175 -1.26 11.78 -6.35
CA ASN A 175 -0.74 10.71 -7.21
C ASN A 175 -0.27 11.22 -8.58
N VAL A 176 0.27 12.44 -8.60
CA VAL A 176 0.80 13.10 -9.81
C VAL A 176 2.17 12.55 -10.23
N ASP A 177 2.94 12.05 -9.27
CA ASP A 177 4.28 11.50 -9.50
C ASP A 177 4.25 9.97 -9.28
N PRO A 178 4.41 9.15 -10.34
CA PRO A 178 4.35 7.69 -10.24
C PRO A 178 5.54 7.07 -9.47
N CYS A 179 6.61 7.84 -9.26
CA CYS A 179 7.78 7.42 -8.49
C CYS A 179 7.59 7.62 -6.99
N LYS A 180 6.59 8.41 -6.57
CA LYS A 180 6.32 8.66 -5.16
C LYS A 180 5.26 7.71 -4.59
N PRO A 181 5.30 7.52 -3.25
CA PRO A 181 4.18 7.05 -2.47
C PRO A 181 2.76 7.33 -2.99
N GLN A 182 1.86 6.35 -2.99
CA GLN A 182 0.45 6.61 -3.26
C GLN A 182 -0.19 7.33 -2.07
N CYS A 183 -0.93 8.39 -2.36
CA CYS A 183 -1.85 9.07 -1.47
C CYS A 183 -3.23 8.39 -1.55
N HIS A 184 -3.71 7.92 -0.40
CA HIS A 184 -5.05 7.43 -0.21
C HIS A 184 -5.95 8.57 0.31
N VAL A 185 -7.04 8.82 -0.40
CA VAL A 185 -7.99 9.88 -0.04
C VAL A 185 -9.00 9.32 0.96
N LEU A 186 -8.99 9.82 2.19
CA LEU A 186 -9.94 9.40 3.25
C LEU A 186 -11.27 10.13 3.12
N ALA A 187 -11.26 11.38 2.64
CA ALA A 187 -12.49 12.14 2.40
C ALA A 187 -12.33 13.08 1.21
N TRP A 188 -13.43 13.31 0.50
CA TRP A 188 -13.54 14.21 -0.64
C TRP A 188 -14.33 15.45 -0.25
N PHE A 189 -13.97 16.61 -0.78
CA PHE A 189 -14.83 17.79 -0.75
C PHE A 189 -16.00 17.59 -1.71
N ARG A 190 -17.22 17.86 -1.27
CA ARG A 190 -18.45 17.78 -2.08
C ARG A 190 -19.09 19.13 -2.37
N THR A 191 -18.74 20.15 -1.59
CA THR A 191 -19.04 21.54 -1.93
C THR A 191 -17.76 22.36 -1.90
N GLU A 192 -17.84 23.57 -2.41
CA GLU A 192 -16.71 24.48 -2.49
C GLU A 192 -16.83 25.69 -1.55
N MET A 193 -15.68 26.28 -1.25
CA MET A 193 -15.52 27.59 -0.64
C MET A 193 -14.69 28.46 -1.58
N ALA A 194 -15.38 29.23 -2.42
CA ALA A 194 -14.78 30.18 -3.37
C ALA A 194 -15.16 31.64 -3.06
N LYS A 195 -15.27 32.02 -1.77
CA LYS A 195 -15.63 33.38 -1.33
C LYS A 195 -14.42 34.35 -1.24
N GLY A 196 -13.19 33.84 -1.37
CA GLY A 196 -11.97 34.62 -1.45
C GLY A 196 -11.57 34.92 -2.90
N LYS A 197 -10.29 34.72 -3.23
CA LYS A 197 -9.75 34.78 -4.59
C LYS A 197 -9.60 33.37 -5.22
N SER A 198 -10.24 32.35 -4.66
CA SER A 198 -10.19 31.00 -5.23
C SER A 198 -10.75 30.98 -6.64
N VAL A 199 -10.18 30.14 -7.49
CA VAL A 199 -10.82 29.74 -8.76
C VAL A 199 -12.04 28.88 -8.40
N PRO A 200 -13.25 29.22 -8.85
CA PRO A 200 -14.44 28.38 -8.65
C PRO A 200 -14.28 27.01 -9.33
N GLY A 201 -14.91 25.97 -8.77
CA GLY A 201 -14.96 24.61 -9.31
C GLY A 201 -13.77 23.71 -8.93
N ILE A 202 -12.64 24.24 -8.47
CA ILE A 202 -11.44 23.41 -8.20
C ILE A 202 -11.56 22.55 -6.93
N GLN A 203 -12.43 22.95 -5.98
CA GLN A 203 -12.55 22.29 -4.69
C GLN A 203 -13.47 21.07 -4.72
N ILE A 204 -14.52 21.10 -5.54
CA ILE A 204 -15.46 19.98 -5.65
C ILE A 204 -14.69 18.75 -6.15
N ASP A 205 -14.95 17.61 -5.50
CA ASP A 205 -14.31 16.31 -5.75
C ASP A 205 -12.78 16.34 -5.64
N SER A 206 -12.24 17.28 -4.89
CA SER A 206 -10.83 17.27 -4.49
C SER A 206 -10.64 16.58 -3.14
N PRO A 207 -9.45 16.01 -2.87
CA PRO A 207 -9.15 15.41 -1.57
C PRO A 207 -9.26 16.42 -0.43
N ALA A 208 -10.06 16.08 0.59
CA ALA A 208 -10.20 16.83 1.83
C ALA A 208 -9.32 16.28 2.95
N ILE A 209 -9.17 14.96 3.00
CA ILE A 209 -8.31 14.26 3.96
C ILE A 209 -7.50 13.22 3.21
N ILE A 210 -6.19 13.21 3.41
CA ILE A 210 -5.24 12.32 2.72
C ILE A 210 -4.42 11.55 3.75
N LEU A 211 -4.14 10.28 3.46
CA LEU A 211 -3.17 9.45 4.14
C LEU A 211 -2.17 8.92 3.11
N SER A 212 -0.89 9.07 3.40
CA SER A 212 0.20 8.45 2.63
C SER A 212 1.33 8.11 3.61
N ALA A 213 2.43 7.58 3.11
CA ALA A 213 3.62 7.26 3.88
C ALA A 213 4.78 7.99 3.23
N TYR A 214 5.84 8.12 4.01
CA TYR A 214 7.05 8.77 3.60
C TYR A 214 8.19 8.06 4.32
N GLY A 215 9.04 7.40 3.55
CA GLY A 215 9.93 6.39 4.11
C GLY A 215 9.12 5.29 4.80
N LYS A 216 9.44 5.03 6.06
CA LYS A 216 8.74 4.05 6.89
C LYS A 216 7.51 4.60 7.64
N GLY A 217 7.34 5.91 7.71
CA GLY A 217 6.32 6.55 8.56
C GLY A 217 5.10 7.05 7.79
N LEU A 218 4.01 7.35 8.50
CA LEU A 218 2.75 7.79 7.91
C LEU A 218 2.56 9.31 8.00
N VAL A 219 2.00 9.89 6.95
CA VAL A 219 1.64 11.30 6.80
C VAL A 219 0.13 11.39 6.57
N ALA A 220 -0.60 12.00 7.50
CA ALA A 220 -2.00 12.34 7.31
C ALA A 220 -2.19 13.86 7.24
N THR A 221 -3.03 14.32 6.32
CA THR A 221 -3.37 15.74 6.19
C THR A 221 -4.87 15.95 6.16
N PHE A 222 -5.34 16.90 6.96
CA PHE A 222 -6.71 17.38 6.99
C PHE A 222 -6.73 18.79 6.41
N SER A 223 -7.33 18.98 5.24
CA SER A 223 -7.54 20.33 4.72
C SER A 223 -8.59 21.12 5.53
N PRO A 224 -9.77 20.57 5.85
CA PRO A 224 -10.77 21.27 6.67
C PRO A 224 -10.49 21.10 8.18
N HIS A 225 -11.24 21.83 9.00
CA HIS A 225 -11.08 21.89 10.45
C HIS A 225 -12.11 20.99 11.17
N LEU A 226 -11.90 19.68 11.13
CA LEU A 226 -12.76 18.72 11.84
C LEU A 226 -12.76 18.95 13.36
N GLU A 227 -11.67 19.51 13.89
CA GLU A 227 -11.52 19.86 15.30
C GLU A 227 -12.43 21.00 15.76
N SER A 228 -13.15 21.64 14.82
CA SER A 228 -14.13 22.69 15.15
C SER A 228 -15.48 22.11 15.58
N GLU A 229 -15.77 20.85 15.26
CA GLU A 229 -17.08 20.23 15.46
C GLU A 229 -16.96 18.96 16.32
N PRO A 230 -17.57 18.88 17.52
CA PRO A 230 -17.43 17.73 18.42
C PRO A 230 -17.78 16.37 17.80
N TYR A 231 -18.77 16.34 16.91
CA TYR A 231 -19.19 15.10 16.23
C TYR A 231 -18.16 14.60 15.19
N LEU A 232 -17.19 15.43 14.82
CA LEU A 232 -16.10 15.10 13.88
C LEU A 232 -14.75 14.86 14.60
N TYR A 233 -14.74 14.75 15.93
CA TYR A 233 -13.53 14.45 16.70
C TYR A 233 -13.04 13.01 16.47
N GLU A 234 -13.96 12.05 16.39
CA GLU A 234 -13.62 10.63 16.23
C GLU A 234 -12.75 10.37 14.97
N PRO A 235 -13.04 10.93 13.78
CA PRO A 235 -12.16 10.82 12.63
C PRO A 235 -10.72 11.25 12.88
N ILE A 236 -10.49 12.34 13.62
CA ILE A 236 -9.14 12.80 13.97
C ILE A 236 -8.45 11.77 14.87
N LEU A 237 -9.13 11.31 15.91
CA LEU A 237 -8.60 10.33 16.86
C LEU A 237 -8.26 9.00 16.18
N LYS A 238 -9.14 8.50 15.29
CA LYS A 238 -8.91 7.26 14.54
C LYS A 238 -7.70 7.37 13.61
N VAL A 239 -7.55 8.50 12.92
CA VAL A 239 -6.36 8.75 12.10
C VAL A 239 -5.09 8.84 12.95
N LEU A 240 -5.15 9.48 14.13
CA LEU A 240 -4.02 9.51 15.06
C LEU A 240 -3.65 8.11 15.55
N HIS A 241 -4.63 7.23 15.82
CA HIS A 241 -4.38 5.83 16.16
C HIS A 241 -3.68 5.10 15.02
N HIS A 242 -4.16 5.28 13.79
CA HIS A 242 -3.60 4.64 12.61
C HIS A 242 -2.14 5.07 12.37
N VAL A 243 -1.89 6.38 12.45
CA VAL A 243 -0.56 6.97 12.30
C VAL A 243 0.38 6.58 13.46
N GLY A 244 -0.14 6.52 14.69
CA GLY A 244 0.61 6.15 15.89
C GLY A 244 1.01 4.68 15.93
N LYS A 245 0.10 3.76 15.57
CA LYS A 245 0.39 2.31 15.53
C LYS A 245 1.61 1.98 14.69
N ASN A 246 1.73 2.59 13.52
CA ASN A 246 2.89 2.44 12.64
C ASN A 246 4.21 2.85 13.34
N ALA A 247 4.17 3.90 14.18
CA ALA A 247 5.34 4.44 14.87
C ALA A 247 5.89 3.55 16.01
N ARG A 248 5.10 2.57 16.50
CA ARG A 248 5.48 1.68 17.60
C ARG A 248 5.97 0.31 17.17
N MET A 249 5.44 -0.20 16.07
CA MET A 249 5.87 -1.46 15.44
C MET A 249 7.39 -1.54 15.26
N GLU A 250 8.07 -0.41 15.04
CA GLU A 250 9.53 -0.35 14.86
C GLU A 250 10.33 -0.20 16.18
N LYS A 251 9.70 0.23 17.29
CA LYS A 251 10.40 0.44 18.58
C LYS A 251 10.68 -0.88 19.30
N THR A 252 9.75 -1.81 19.17
CA THR A 252 9.96 -3.23 19.49
C THR A 252 10.66 -3.83 18.29
N GLY A 253 11.98 -3.99 18.33
CA GLY A 253 12.72 -4.76 17.32
C GLY A 253 12.24 -6.20 17.32
N ALA A 254 11.08 -6.45 16.71
CA ALA A 254 10.53 -7.78 16.53
C ALA A 254 11.42 -8.48 15.52
N GLU A 255 12.37 -9.26 16.03
CA GLU A 255 12.76 -10.49 15.38
C GLU A 255 11.47 -11.22 15.03
N ILE A 256 11.11 -11.21 13.75
CA ILE A 256 10.02 -12.02 13.24
C ILE A 256 10.55 -13.45 13.22
N SER A 257 10.46 -14.15 14.36
CA SER A 257 10.22 -15.58 14.31
C SER A 257 8.82 -15.76 13.74
N ALA A 258 8.73 -15.88 12.41
CA ALA A 258 7.52 -16.38 11.77
C ALA A 258 7.31 -17.80 12.30
N GLU A 259 6.38 -17.95 13.23
CA GLU A 259 5.89 -19.27 13.60
C GLU A 259 5.46 -20.01 12.33
N THR A 260 6.04 -21.19 12.19
CA THR A 260 5.78 -22.24 11.22
C THR A 260 4.30 -22.59 11.15
N GLY A 261 3.74 -22.68 9.94
CA GLY A 261 2.36 -23.12 9.76
C GLY A 261 1.95 -23.25 8.30
N SER A 262 2.27 -24.40 7.72
CA SER A 262 1.81 -24.88 6.43
C SER A 262 0.29 -25.14 6.41
N GLU A 263 -0.51 -24.16 6.02
CA GLU A 263 -1.84 -24.48 5.48
C GLU A 263 -2.00 -23.87 4.09
N ASP A 264 -2.05 -24.78 3.11
CA ASP A 264 -2.57 -24.48 1.78
C ASP A 264 -4.03 -24.04 1.92
N THR A 265 -4.27 -22.75 1.72
CA THR A 265 -5.60 -22.16 1.88
C THR A 265 -6.41 -22.14 0.59
N PHE A 266 -5.84 -22.55 -0.56
CA PHE A 266 -6.53 -22.55 -1.86
C PHE A 266 -7.02 -23.94 -2.24
N SER A 267 -8.31 -24.03 -2.56
CA SER A 267 -8.90 -25.22 -3.18
C SER A 267 -8.36 -25.45 -4.59
N ASP A 268 -8.41 -26.70 -5.06
CA ASP A 268 -7.99 -27.04 -6.43
C ASP A 268 -8.78 -26.24 -7.49
N ALA A 269 -10.07 -25.98 -7.25
CA ALA A 269 -10.90 -25.18 -8.14
C ALA A 269 -10.41 -23.72 -8.24
N GLU A 270 -9.98 -23.13 -7.13
CA GLU A 270 -9.39 -21.79 -7.12
C GLU A 270 -8.07 -21.75 -7.87
N ARG A 271 -7.20 -22.73 -7.65
CA ARG A 271 -5.92 -22.86 -8.34
C ARG A 271 -6.11 -22.99 -9.85
N THR A 272 -7.05 -23.83 -10.26
CA THR A 272 -7.46 -23.98 -11.67
C THR A 272 -7.91 -22.65 -12.25
N ARG A 273 -8.77 -21.87 -11.55
CA ARG A 273 -9.21 -20.55 -12.05
C ARG A 273 -8.05 -19.57 -12.27
N MET A 274 -7.06 -19.53 -11.36
CA MET A 274 -5.89 -18.65 -11.55
C MET A 274 -5.09 -19.03 -12.81
N VAL A 275 -4.84 -20.32 -12.99
CA VAL A 275 -4.08 -20.83 -14.13
C VAL A 275 -4.85 -20.63 -15.44
N GLU A 276 -6.14 -20.95 -15.47
CA GLU A 276 -7.01 -20.75 -16.63
C GLU A 276 -7.09 -19.29 -17.04
N TYR A 277 -7.16 -18.36 -16.07
CA TYR A 277 -7.14 -16.94 -16.39
C TYR A 277 -5.84 -16.51 -17.07
N MET A 278 -4.70 -16.92 -16.51
CA MET A 278 -3.41 -16.57 -17.09
C MET A 278 -3.18 -17.24 -18.46
N ARG A 279 -3.70 -18.46 -18.68
CA ARG A 279 -3.76 -19.07 -20.03
C ARG A 279 -4.60 -18.24 -20.98
N ALA A 280 -5.79 -17.79 -20.56
CA ALA A 280 -6.65 -16.99 -21.41
C ALA A 280 -6.01 -15.64 -21.79
N MET A 281 -5.23 -15.02 -20.90
CA MET A 281 -4.39 -13.85 -21.23
C MET A 281 -3.30 -14.19 -22.26
N ALA A 282 -2.70 -15.38 -22.17
CA ALA A 282 -1.66 -15.82 -23.09
C ALA A 282 -2.19 -16.35 -24.43
N GLU A 283 -3.48 -16.73 -24.52
CA GLU A 283 -4.07 -17.38 -25.68
C GLU A 283 -5.02 -16.48 -26.49
N VAL A 284 -5.39 -15.31 -25.98
CA VAL A 284 -6.26 -14.37 -26.71
C VAL A 284 -5.64 -14.01 -28.06
N THR A 285 -6.38 -14.21 -29.16
CA THR A 285 -5.92 -13.91 -30.51
C THR A 285 -6.42 -12.54 -30.96
N TRP A 286 -5.56 -11.78 -31.63
CA TRP A 286 -5.92 -10.44 -32.12
C TRP A 286 -5.13 -10.05 -33.37
N VAL A 287 -5.68 -9.13 -34.15
CA VAL A 287 -5.05 -8.58 -35.37
C VAL A 287 -4.97 -7.06 -35.23
N PRO A 288 -3.80 -6.43 -35.17
CA PRO A 288 -3.68 -4.99 -35.13
C PRO A 288 -4.27 -4.34 -36.39
N LYS A 289 -5.02 -3.26 -36.18
CA LYS A 289 -5.53 -2.41 -37.25
C LYS A 289 -4.46 -1.48 -37.84
N GLU A 290 -3.44 -1.17 -37.06
CA GLU A 290 -2.30 -0.32 -37.41
C GLU A 290 -1.02 -0.89 -36.79
N ASP A 291 0.15 -0.56 -37.35
CA ASP A 291 1.44 -1.05 -36.86
C ASP A 291 1.71 -0.55 -35.44
N ILE A 292 1.99 -1.46 -34.51
CA ILE A 292 2.28 -1.15 -33.10
C ILE A 292 3.77 -1.34 -32.84
N THR A 293 4.38 -0.26 -32.34
CA THR A 293 5.76 -0.27 -31.87
C THR A 293 5.81 -0.87 -30.48
N TRP A 294 6.86 -1.65 -30.20
CA TRP A 294 7.07 -2.16 -28.86
C TRP A 294 7.26 -1.04 -27.84
N PHE A 295 7.08 -1.33 -26.54
CA PHE A 295 7.26 -0.32 -25.49
C PHE A 295 8.67 0.29 -25.50
N ASP A 296 9.66 -0.49 -25.93
CA ASP A 296 10.99 0.01 -26.26
C ASP A 296 11.00 0.44 -27.73
N SER A 297 10.97 1.75 -27.98
CA SER A 297 10.91 2.31 -29.33
C SER A 297 12.14 1.95 -30.16
N ASP A 298 13.28 1.63 -29.53
CA ASP A 298 14.49 1.19 -30.23
C ASP A 298 14.35 -0.22 -30.82
N ALA A 299 13.38 -1.02 -30.34
CA ALA A 299 13.05 -2.32 -30.93
C ALA A 299 12.20 -2.21 -32.21
N GLY A 300 11.63 -1.04 -32.50
CA GLY A 300 10.84 -0.76 -33.70
C GLY A 300 9.44 -1.41 -33.72
N VAL A 301 8.86 -1.48 -34.92
CA VAL A 301 7.53 -2.08 -35.15
C VAL A 301 7.60 -3.58 -34.94
N ILE A 302 6.89 -4.06 -33.93
CA ILE A 302 6.84 -5.47 -33.56
C ILE A 302 5.52 -6.13 -33.96
N TYR A 303 4.40 -5.40 -33.84
CA TYR A 303 3.09 -5.92 -34.23
C TYR A 303 2.63 -5.24 -35.51
N ARG A 304 2.67 -5.97 -36.63
CA ARG A 304 2.31 -5.47 -37.96
C ARG A 304 0.84 -5.65 -38.26
N THR A 305 0.27 -4.63 -38.87
CA THR A 305 -1.11 -4.60 -39.35
C THR A 305 -1.47 -5.86 -40.14
N GLY A 306 -2.61 -6.46 -39.82
CA GLY A 306 -3.12 -7.62 -40.55
C GLY A 306 -2.50 -8.99 -40.20
N GLU A 307 -1.42 -9.02 -39.42
CA GLU A 307 -0.88 -10.27 -38.87
C GLU A 307 -1.68 -10.71 -37.62
N THR A 308 -1.76 -12.01 -37.35
CA THR A 308 -2.47 -12.53 -36.17
C THR A 308 -1.50 -12.81 -35.05
N TYR A 309 -1.71 -12.15 -33.91
CA TYR A 309 -0.93 -12.33 -32.69
C TYR A 309 -1.72 -13.10 -31.64
N ARG A 310 -0.98 -13.74 -30.74
CA ARG A 310 -1.52 -14.50 -29.61
C ARG A 310 -0.97 -13.97 -28.30
N GLY A 311 -1.88 -13.81 -27.35
CA GLY A 311 -1.63 -13.28 -26.02
C GLY A 311 -1.66 -11.75 -25.97
N ILE A 312 -2.01 -11.20 -24.81
CA ILE A 312 -2.00 -9.75 -24.58
C ILE A 312 -0.56 -9.23 -24.81
N PRO A 313 -0.35 -8.15 -25.57
CA PRO A 313 0.99 -7.65 -25.86
C PRO A 313 1.71 -7.24 -24.56
N TYR A 314 3.03 -7.43 -24.51
CA TYR A 314 3.83 -7.00 -23.36
C TYR A 314 4.02 -5.48 -23.38
N THR A 315 3.88 -4.82 -22.23
CA THR A 315 4.29 -3.42 -22.02
C THR A 315 4.63 -3.18 -20.55
N GLN A 316 5.44 -2.15 -20.27
CA GLN A 316 5.71 -1.69 -18.90
C GLN A 316 4.97 -0.39 -18.53
N PHE A 317 4.34 0.28 -19.50
CA PHE A 317 3.69 1.58 -19.31
C PHE A 317 2.33 1.47 -18.64
N ASP A 318 1.48 0.53 -19.09
CA ASP A 318 0.19 0.28 -18.48
C ASP A 318 0.14 -1.08 -17.79
N ARG A 319 0.03 -1.05 -16.46
CA ARG A 319 -0.10 -2.25 -15.63
C ARG A 319 -1.55 -2.59 -15.30
N ARG A 320 -2.52 -1.83 -15.82
CA ARG A 320 -3.94 -1.96 -15.48
C ARG A 320 -4.76 -2.71 -16.54
N THR A 321 -4.12 -3.21 -17.59
CA THR A 321 -4.79 -3.99 -18.62
C THR A 321 -5.09 -5.40 -18.10
N SER A 322 -6.36 -5.69 -17.86
CA SER A 322 -6.83 -7.05 -17.59
C SER A 322 -7.21 -7.75 -18.91
N LEU A 323 -7.54 -9.04 -18.85
CA LEU A 323 -8.09 -9.74 -20.01
C LEU A 323 -9.37 -9.10 -20.52
N GLU A 324 -10.23 -8.67 -19.60
CA GLU A 324 -11.51 -8.03 -19.89
C GLU A 324 -11.29 -6.68 -20.58
N SER A 325 -10.46 -5.80 -20.01
CA SER A 325 -10.23 -4.49 -20.61
C SER A 325 -9.45 -4.57 -21.92
N PHE A 326 -8.60 -5.60 -22.11
CA PHE A 326 -7.99 -5.85 -23.41
C PHE A 326 -9.04 -6.30 -24.45
N LYS A 327 -9.99 -7.16 -24.07
CA LYS A 327 -11.07 -7.61 -24.96
C LYS A 327 -12.00 -6.47 -25.39
N GLU A 328 -12.19 -5.44 -24.55
CA GLU A 328 -12.94 -4.24 -24.93
C GLU A 328 -12.29 -3.46 -26.10
N LEU A 329 -11.00 -3.66 -26.33
CA LEU A 329 -10.25 -3.07 -27.45
C LEU A 329 -10.24 -3.96 -28.70
N LEU A 330 -10.96 -5.08 -28.67
CA LEU A 330 -11.10 -5.99 -29.79
C LEU A 330 -12.49 -5.83 -30.41
N GLN A 331 -12.54 -5.73 -31.74
CA GLN A 331 -13.78 -5.74 -32.53
C GLN A 331 -13.81 -6.97 -33.41
N ASP A 332 -14.98 -7.57 -33.59
CA ASP A 332 -15.15 -8.62 -34.59
C ASP A 332 -15.29 -7.97 -35.96
N GLU A 333 -14.32 -8.23 -36.85
CA GLU A 333 -14.37 -7.85 -38.26
C GLU A 333 -14.10 -9.11 -39.09
N ASP A 334 -15.08 -9.55 -39.89
CA ASP A 334 -14.99 -10.73 -40.76
C ASP A 334 -14.54 -12.02 -40.02
N GLY A 335 -14.99 -12.21 -38.78
CA GLY A 335 -14.65 -13.37 -37.95
C GLY A 335 -13.21 -13.33 -37.40
N LYS A 336 -12.54 -12.17 -37.45
CA LYS A 336 -11.27 -11.92 -36.79
C LYS A 336 -11.46 -10.89 -35.67
N SER A 337 -10.81 -11.12 -34.53
CA SER A 337 -10.72 -10.14 -33.46
C SER A 337 -9.67 -9.08 -33.81
N VAL A 338 -10.11 -7.91 -34.26
CA VAL A 338 -9.25 -6.79 -34.65
C VAL A 338 -9.01 -5.87 -33.46
N TYR A 339 -7.75 -5.60 -33.14
CA TYR A 339 -7.35 -4.65 -32.11
C TYR A 339 -7.46 -3.21 -32.64
N VAL A 340 -8.30 -2.43 -31.99
CA VAL A 340 -8.61 -1.03 -32.31
C VAL A 340 -8.16 -0.05 -31.23
N GLY A 341 -7.34 -0.52 -30.28
CA GLY A 341 -6.76 0.31 -29.23
C GLY A 341 -5.60 1.18 -29.73
N PRO A 342 -4.99 1.99 -28.84
CA PRO A 342 -3.86 2.84 -29.20
C PRO A 342 -2.68 2.03 -29.74
N ALA A 343 -2.02 2.52 -30.80
CA ALA A 343 -0.85 1.90 -31.41
C ALA A 343 0.49 2.55 -30.97
N GLU A 344 0.41 3.71 -30.29
CA GLU A 344 1.57 4.44 -29.81
C GLU A 344 2.25 3.73 -28.63
N SER A 345 3.59 3.67 -28.64
CA SER A 345 4.38 2.89 -27.66
C SER A 345 4.09 3.25 -26.20
N GLU A 346 3.72 4.51 -25.92
CA GLU A 346 3.42 5.02 -24.58
C GLU A 346 1.96 4.79 -24.14
N GLU A 347 1.07 4.50 -25.09
CA GLU A 347 -0.38 4.42 -24.85
C GLU A 347 -0.98 3.03 -25.12
N TYR A 348 -0.29 2.17 -25.88
CA TYR A 348 -0.82 0.86 -26.22
C TYR A 348 -1.03 0.00 -24.97
N ARG A 349 -2.17 -0.67 -24.97
CA ARG A 349 -2.68 -1.40 -23.80
C ARG A 349 -2.15 -2.83 -23.84
N GLY A 350 -1.19 -3.11 -22.96
CA GLY A 350 -0.61 -4.42 -22.75
C GLY A 350 -0.45 -4.73 -21.27
N VAL A 351 0.30 -5.78 -20.93
CA VAL A 351 0.54 -6.19 -19.55
C VAL A 351 1.96 -6.71 -19.35
N ASP A 352 2.53 -6.56 -18.16
CA ASP A 352 3.79 -7.22 -17.78
C ASP A 352 3.54 -8.48 -16.94
N GLY A 353 4.56 -9.34 -16.78
CA GLY A 353 4.42 -10.61 -16.06
C GLY A 353 3.94 -10.46 -14.60
N SER A 354 4.31 -9.38 -13.91
CA SER A 354 3.86 -9.13 -12.53
C SER A 354 2.40 -8.70 -12.48
N ALA A 355 1.99 -7.82 -13.39
CA ALA A 355 0.59 -7.42 -13.53
C ALA A 355 -0.29 -8.61 -13.95
N ALA A 356 0.16 -9.44 -14.90
CA ALA A 356 -0.53 -10.64 -15.35
C ALA A 356 -0.78 -11.63 -14.19
N CYS A 357 0.27 -11.97 -13.42
CA CYS A 357 0.11 -12.81 -12.23
C CYS A 357 -0.86 -12.17 -11.21
N SER A 358 -0.78 -10.85 -11.02
CA SER A 358 -1.68 -10.13 -10.11
C SER A 358 -3.15 -10.25 -10.53
N TYR A 359 -3.47 -10.11 -11.81
CA TYR A 359 -4.84 -10.28 -12.31
C TYR A 359 -5.31 -11.74 -12.24
N ALA A 360 -4.42 -12.70 -12.49
CA ALA A 360 -4.72 -14.12 -12.28
C ALA A 360 -5.06 -14.41 -10.81
N TRP A 361 -4.34 -13.81 -9.86
CA TRP A 361 -4.65 -13.94 -8.43
C TRP A 361 -5.92 -13.19 -8.03
N ARG A 362 -6.24 -12.05 -8.64
CA ARG A 362 -7.50 -11.30 -8.43
C ARG A 362 -8.76 -12.11 -8.69
N HIS A 363 -8.69 -13.08 -9.60
CA HIS A 363 -9.81 -13.96 -9.92
C HIS A 363 -10.23 -14.89 -8.78
N VAL A 364 -9.38 -15.03 -7.77
CA VAL A 364 -9.68 -15.82 -6.56
C VAL A 364 -9.65 -14.98 -5.31
N ILE A 365 -8.79 -13.96 -5.28
CA ILE A 365 -8.63 -13.04 -4.17
C ILE A 365 -9.11 -11.69 -4.66
N PRO A 366 -10.41 -11.37 -4.53
CA PRO A 366 -10.93 -10.07 -4.90
C PRO A 366 -10.04 -8.97 -4.33
N ASN A 367 -9.73 -7.97 -5.17
CA ASN A 367 -8.93 -6.80 -4.81
C ASN A 367 -7.43 -7.03 -4.56
N PHE A 368 -6.88 -8.24 -4.82
CA PHE A 368 -5.43 -8.45 -4.83
C PHE A 368 -4.71 -7.30 -5.58
N PRO A 369 -3.60 -6.71 -5.11
CA PRO A 369 -3.06 -5.49 -5.69
C PRO A 369 -2.29 -5.82 -6.97
N VAL A 370 -2.28 -4.92 -7.94
CA VAL A 370 -1.40 -5.07 -9.11
C VAL A 370 0.03 -4.75 -8.67
N LEU A 371 0.90 -5.76 -8.68
CA LEU A 371 2.28 -5.67 -8.22
C LEU A 371 3.22 -5.11 -9.31
N LYS A 372 4.30 -4.45 -8.90
CA LYS A 372 5.32 -3.90 -9.81
C LYS A 372 6.28 -4.97 -10.33
N THR A 373 6.71 -4.84 -11.58
CA THR A 373 7.59 -5.77 -12.32
C THR A 373 8.84 -6.22 -11.56
N TRP A 374 9.63 -5.27 -11.05
CA TRP A 374 10.95 -5.53 -10.44
C TRP A 374 10.90 -5.87 -8.95
N HIS A 375 9.79 -5.51 -8.33
CA HIS A 375 9.68 -5.53 -6.88
C HIS A 375 8.75 -6.65 -6.42
N MET A 376 7.77 -7.04 -7.24
CA MET A 376 6.63 -7.86 -6.79
C MET A 376 6.03 -7.34 -5.50
N GLU A 377 6.17 -6.04 -5.31
CA GLU A 377 5.61 -5.26 -4.24
C GLU A 377 4.41 -4.53 -4.83
N PRO A 378 3.35 -4.35 -4.05
CA PRO A 378 2.43 -3.28 -4.32
C PRO A 378 3.22 -1.97 -4.30
N GLY A 379 2.92 -1.02 -5.18
CA GLY A 379 3.78 0.15 -5.35
C GLY A 379 3.96 1.01 -4.10
N VAL A 380 4.96 0.72 -3.25
CA VAL A 380 5.35 1.39 -1.97
C VAL A 380 4.18 1.62 -0.97
N PHE A 381 2.93 1.34 -1.34
CA PHE A 381 1.70 1.65 -0.60
C PHE A 381 0.72 0.50 -0.72
N CYS A 382 0.91 -0.50 0.11
CA CYS A 382 -0.21 -1.28 0.59
C CYS A 382 -0.22 -1.20 2.11
N LEU A 383 -1.00 -0.22 2.56
CA LEU A 383 -1.85 -0.20 3.73
C LEU A 383 -1.61 -1.29 4.79
N VAL A 384 -1.13 -0.83 5.94
CA VAL A 384 -0.99 -1.53 7.21
C VAL A 384 -2.38 -1.92 7.76
N ASP A 385 -2.59 -3.21 8.09
CA ASP A 385 -3.77 -3.64 8.88
C ASP A 385 -3.67 -3.01 10.29
N PRO A 386 -4.67 -2.21 10.73
CA PRO A 386 -4.62 -1.53 12.02
C PRO A 386 -4.70 -2.46 13.25
N LYS A 387 -4.92 -3.78 13.09
CA LYS A 387 -4.98 -4.75 14.19
C LYS A 387 -3.72 -5.59 14.33
N THR A 388 -2.94 -5.78 13.27
CA THR A 388 -1.78 -6.69 13.27
C THR A 388 -0.46 -5.98 13.01
N GLY A 389 -0.48 -4.79 12.39
CA GLY A 389 0.73 -4.07 12.04
C GLY A 389 1.53 -4.78 10.93
N PHE A 390 1.88 -4.01 9.89
CA PHE A 390 2.06 -4.46 8.50
C PHE A 390 0.80 -5.16 7.94
N PRO A 391 0.43 -4.97 6.66
CA PRO A 391 -0.44 -5.98 6.07
C PRO A 391 0.28 -7.31 6.19
N GLU A 392 -0.45 -8.39 6.43
CA GLU A 392 0.10 -9.70 6.13
C GLU A 392 0.71 -9.65 4.72
N PRO A 393 1.93 -10.20 4.52
CA PRO A 393 2.63 -10.01 3.28
C PRO A 393 1.75 -10.52 2.15
N VAL A 394 1.51 -9.66 1.15
CA VAL A 394 0.65 -9.97 0.00
C VAL A 394 1.10 -11.24 -0.73
N LEU A 395 2.39 -11.57 -0.56
CA LEU A 395 3.02 -12.80 -0.97
C LEU A 395 3.59 -13.52 0.25
N THR A 396 3.33 -14.82 0.37
CA THR A 396 3.95 -15.68 1.38
C THR A 396 4.96 -16.60 0.73
N LYS A 397 5.99 -16.98 1.47
CA LYS A 397 6.93 -18.02 1.04
C LYS A 397 6.25 -19.39 1.00
N ILE A 398 6.72 -20.24 0.11
CA ILE A 398 6.37 -21.66 0.09
C ILE A 398 7.51 -22.45 0.72
N GLY A 399 7.20 -23.23 1.74
CA GLY A 399 8.18 -24.01 2.50
C GLY A 399 8.96 -23.19 3.54
N ASP A 400 10.06 -23.77 4.02
CA ASP A 400 10.69 -23.36 5.28
C ASP A 400 11.88 -22.42 5.13
N TYR A 401 12.19 -21.96 3.93
CA TYR A 401 13.28 -21.00 3.74
C TYR A 401 13.02 -19.70 4.51
N LYS A 402 14.06 -19.14 5.13
CA LYS A 402 14.04 -17.83 5.77
C LYS A 402 13.99 -16.75 4.70
N TRP A 403 13.07 -15.81 4.85
CA TRP A 403 12.94 -14.68 3.94
C TRP A 403 13.48 -13.41 4.62
N THR A 404 14.79 -13.26 4.57
CA THR A 404 15.59 -12.31 5.39
C THR A 404 15.98 -11.06 4.63
N ASP A 405 16.34 -11.19 3.35
CA ASP A 405 16.56 -10.06 2.44
C ASP A 405 15.46 -10.06 1.37
N PHE A 406 14.71 -8.97 1.31
CA PHE A 406 13.67 -8.82 0.32
C PHE A 406 14.27 -8.60 -1.08
N HIS A 407 15.44 -7.96 -1.21
CA HIS A 407 15.94 -7.32 -2.43
C HIS A 407 16.80 -8.20 -3.35
N GLU A 408 17.34 -9.31 -2.86
CA GLU A 408 18.21 -10.19 -3.64
C GLU A 408 17.87 -11.69 -3.45
N SER A 409 17.27 -12.31 -4.47
CA SER A 409 16.86 -13.72 -4.37
C SER A 409 18.03 -14.68 -4.22
N LYS A 410 19.19 -14.36 -4.81
CA LYS A 410 20.39 -15.20 -4.70
C LYS A 410 21.01 -15.17 -3.30
N ALA A 411 20.97 -14.03 -2.60
CA ALA A 411 21.38 -13.96 -1.19
C ALA A 411 20.48 -14.82 -0.30
N VAL A 412 19.16 -14.79 -0.52
CA VAL A 412 18.22 -15.65 0.21
C VAL A 412 18.50 -17.13 -0.04
N ILE A 413 18.78 -17.52 -1.28
CA ILE A 413 19.17 -18.90 -1.61
C ILE A 413 20.48 -19.28 -0.89
N ALA A 414 21.49 -18.40 -0.93
CA ALA A 414 22.78 -18.64 -0.29
C ALA A 414 22.68 -18.77 1.24
N GLU A 415 21.82 -17.98 1.89
CA GLU A 415 21.63 -18.04 3.33
C GLU A 415 20.91 -19.31 3.78
N ASN A 416 19.93 -19.78 2.98
CA ASN A 416 19.13 -20.96 3.31
C ASN A 416 19.79 -22.28 2.91
N GLY A 417 20.63 -22.24 1.88
CA GLY A 417 21.19 -23.43 1.24
C GLY A 417 20.29 -23.98 0.14
N GLU A 418 20.92 -24.51 -0.90
CA GLU A 418 20.26 -25.02 -2.10
C GLU A 418 19.23 -26.13 -1.77
N ASP A 419 19.58 -27.06 -0.88
CA ASP A 419 18.71 -28.19 -0.51
C ASP A 419 17.37 -27.74 0.09
N VAL A 420 17.39 -26.66 0.88
CA VAL A 420 16.17 -26.09 1.47
C VAL A 420 15.27 -25.53 0.38
N ILE A 421 15.83 -24.80 -0.59
CA ILE A 421 15.08 -24.22 -1.70
C ILE A 421 14.54 -25.30 -2.63
N MET A 422 15.33 -26.34 -2.90
CA MET A 422 14.91 -27.52 -3.67
C MET A 422 13.69 -28.21 -3.02
N GLU A 423 13.67 -28.32 -1.69
CA GLU A 423 12.51 -28.87 -0.98
C GLU A 423 11.29 -27.94 -1.04
N CYS A 424 11.52 -26.62 -1.06
CA CYS A 424 10.44 -25.65 -1.23
C CYS A 424 9.81 -25.75 -2.64
N TYR A 425 10.57 -26.06 -3.69
CA TYR A 425 10.01 -26.30 -5.03
C TYR A 425 9.11 -27.55 -5.08
N ARG A 426 9.38 -28.59 -4.29
CA ARG A 426 8.51 -29.78 -4.19
C ARG A 426 7.12 -29.46 -3.65
N GLN A 427 6.97 -28.33 -2.98
CA GLN A 427 5.71 -27.88 -2.37
C GLN A 427 4.89 -26.95 -3.27
N LEU A 428 5.40 -26.60 -4.46
CA LEU A 428 4.69 -25.76 -5.41
C LEU A 428 3.37 -26.40 -5.84
N LYS A 429 2.37 -25.56 -6.10
CA LYS A 429 1.08 -25.97 -6.65
C LYS A 429 0.66 -25.03 -7.79
N PRO A 430 -0.25 -25.48 -8.68
CA PRO A 430 -0.82 -24.59 -9.69
C PRO A 430 -1.36 -23.29 -9.07
N GLY A 431 -1.08 -22.16 -9.71
CA GLY A 431 -1.43 -20.81 -9.23
C GLY A 431 -0.40 -20.17 -8.29
N ASP A 432 0.58 -20.93 -7.79
CA ASP A 432 1.71 -20.36 -7.04
C ASP A 432 2.65 -19.56 -7.99
N GLY A 433 3.49 -18.71 -7.44
CA GLY A 433 4.42 -17.85 -8.18
C GLY A 433 5.87 -18.24 -7.98
N LEU A 434 6.72 -17.86 -8.94
CA LEU A 434 8.17 -17.90 -8.84
C LEU A 434 8.72 -16.49 -9.11
N ILE A 435 9.54 -15.98 -8.20
CA ILE A 435 10.11 -14.63 -8.29
C ILE A 435 11.61 -14.63 -8.29
N LYS A 436 12.20 -13.65 -8.97
CA LYS A 436 13.64 -13.43 -9.04
C LYS A 436 13.94 -11.93 -8.91
N ARG A 437 14.78 -11.56 -7.95
CA ARG A 437 15.16 -10.18 -7.62
C ARG A 437 16.68 -9.97 -7.59
N PRO A 438 17.19 -8.77 -7.88
CA PRO A 438 16.45 -7.52 -8.16
C PRO A 438 15.87 -7.41 -9.59
N TYR A 439 16.34 -8.26 -10.50
CA TYR A 439 15.89 -8.28 -11.89
C TYR A 439 15.41 -9.68 -12.28
N GLY A 440 14.13 -9.80 -12.65
CA GLY A 440 13.57 -11.06 -13.08
C GLY A 440 12.08 -10.96 -13.40
N GLN A 441 11.65 -11.69 -14.43
CA GLN A 441 10.24 -11.85 -14.74
C GLN A 441 9.61 -12.83 -13.76
N VAL A 442 8.36 -12.55 -13.38
CA VAL A 442 7.57 -13.45 -12.54
C VAL A 442 6.91 -14.51 -13.38
N ARG A 443 6.89 -15.72 -12.84
CA ARG A 443 6.31 -16.89 -13.48
C ARG A 443 5.17 -17.41 -12.62
N LEU A 444 4.05 -17.75 -13.23
CA LEU A 444 2.95 -18.48 -12.59
C LEU A 444 3.18 -19.98 -12.82
N VAL A 445 3.09 -20.78 -11.76
CA VAL A 445 3.13 -22.24 -11.87
C VAL A 445 1.79 -22.73 -12.42
N SER A 446 1.82 -23.43 -13.55
CA SER A 446 0.63 -24.07 -14.11
C SER A 446 0.52 -25.54 -13.71
N ARG A 447 1.65 -26.22 -13.54
CA ARG A 447 1.70 -27.63 -13.11
C ARG A 447 3.06 -27.96 -12.46
N LEU A 448 3.04 -28.90 -11.52
CA LEU A 448 4.24 -29.46 -10.88
C LEU A 448 4.36 -30.95 -11.22
N ASP A 449 5.57 -31.39 -11.55
CA ASP A 449 6.00 -32.79 -11.58
C ASP A 449 7.17 -32.94 -10.61
N ALA A 450 6.83 -33.18 -9.34
CA ALA A 450 7.80 -33.24 -8.25
C ALA A 450 8.71 -34.47 -8.35
N GLU A 451 8.23 -35.57 -8.93
CA GLU A 451 8.98 -36.82 -9.09
C GLU A 451 10.17 -36.62 -10.03
N ASN A 452 9.97 -35.88 -11.12
CA ASN A 452 11.01 -35.57 -12.09
C ASN A 452 11.68 -34.21 -11.86
N GLN A 453 11.37 -33.53 -10.75
CA GLN A 453 11.88 -32.19 -10.42
C GLN A 453 11.64 -31.15 -11.53
N LYS A 454 10.44 -31.17 -12.11
CA LYS A 454 10.01 -30.28 -13.19
C LYS A 454 8.85 -29.41 -12.76
N VAL A 455 8.87 -28.14 -13.18
CA VAL A 455 7.79 -27.18 -13.02
C VAL A 455 7.39 -26.67 -14.40
N TYR A 456 6.09 -26.59 -14.65
CA TYR A 456 5.54 -25.98 -15.85
C TYR A 456 4.99 -24.61 -15.48
N ILE A 457 5.36 -23.61 -16.26
CA ILE A 457 5.04 -22.21 -15.96
C ILE A 457 4.34 -21.51 -17.12
N ILE A 458 3.62 -20.45 -16.75
CA ILE A 458 3.12 -19.43 -17.67
C ILE A 458 3.82 -18.11 -17.30
N GLU A 459 4.43 -17.46 -18.28
CA GLU A 459 5.05 -16.16 -18.08
C GLU A 459 4.99 -15.31 -19.35
N GLN A 460 5.17 -14.01 -19.15
CA GLN A 460 5.32 -13.09 -20.26
C GLN A 460 6.79 -12.83 -20.53
N CYS A 461 7.25 -13.18 -21.72
CA CYS A 461 8.66 -13.36 -22.04
C CYS A 461 9.27 -12.23 -22.88
N GLY A 462 8.48 -11.21 -23.23
CA GLY A 462 8.95 -10.02 -23.96
C GLY A 462 9.53 -10.36 -25.35
N LEU A 463 10.54 -9.59 -25.78
CA LEU A 463 11.29 -9.85 -27.01
C LEU A 463 12.50 -10.78 -26.77
N THR A 464 12.96 -11.42 -27.83
CA THR A 464 14.29 -12.03 -27.90
C THR A 464 15.39 -10.95 -27.91
N PRO A 465 16.67 -11.30 -27.62
CA PRO A 465 17.77 -10.32 -27.68
C PRO A 465 17.96 -9.62 -29.03
N ASP A 466 17.49 -10.25 -30.12
CA ASP A 466 17.47 -9.72 -31.48
C ASP A 466 16.19 -8.93 -31.81
N GLY A 467 15.36 -8.62 -30.80
CA GLY A 467 14.20 -7.75 -30.94
C GLY A 467 12.98 -8.43 -31.60
N GLN A 468 12.90 -9.76 -31.62
CA GLN A 468 11.77 -10.48 -32.21
C GLN A 468 10.79 -10.99 -31.15
N LEU A 469 9.53 -11.15 -31.53
CA LEU A 469 8.59 -11.92 -30.71
C LEU A 469 9.08 -13.36 -30.59
N ARG A 470 8.96 -13.92 -29.38
CA ARG A 470 9.28 -15.33 -29.16
C ARG A 470 8.18 -16.19 -29.79
N ASN A 471 8.54 -17.34 -30.35
CA ASN A 471 7.59 -18.36 -30.82
C ASN A 471 6.55 -17.87 -31.86
N ASP A 472 6.95 -17.02 -32.81
CA ASP A 472 6.15 -16.57 -33.97
C ASP A 472 4.79 -15.93 -33.56
N HIS A 473 4.79 -14.60 -33.39
CA HIS A 473 3.60 -13.78 -33.09
C HIS A 473 3.02 -13.89 -31.67
N GLN A 474 3.84 -14.19 -30.66
CA GLN A 474 3.40 -14.13 -29.24
C GLN A 474 4.48 -13.58 -28.29
N SER A 475 4.05 -12.93 -27.20
CA SER A 475 4.94 -12.47 -26.12
C SER A 475 4.87 -13.35 -24.86
N TRP A 476 4.35 -14.58 -24.99
CA TRP A 476 4.06 -15.47 -23.87
C TRP A 476 4.75 -16.82 -24.01
N ARG A 477 5.00 -17.44 -22.87
CA ARG A 477 5.35 -18.85 -22.74
C ARG A 477 4.25 -19.53 -21.92
N VAL A 478 3.63 -20.56 -22.48
CA VAL A 478 2.57 -21.34 -21.84
C VAL A 478 3.05 -22.78 -21.75
N GLU A 479 2.89 -23.39 -20.57
CA GLU A 479 3.41 -24.74 -20.28
C GLU A 479 4.92 -24.88 -20.51
N TYR A 480 5.69 -23.81 -20.27
CA TYR A 480 7.14 -23.88 -20.41
C TYR A 480 7.73 -24.73 -19.28
N GLU A 481 8.49 -25.75 -19.66
CA GLU A 481 9.13 -26.67 -18.73
C GLU A 481 10.43 -26.06 -18.18
N CYS A 482 10.53 -25.99 -16.85
CA CYS A 482 11.75 -25.64 -16.12
C CYS A 482 12.12 -26.80 -15.19
N THR A 483 13.40 -27.12 -15.05
CA THR A 483 13.83 -28.01 -13.96
C THR A 483 14.00 -27.22 -12.66
N PHE A 484 13.96 -27.90 -11.52
CA PHE A 484 14.27 -27.27 -10.23
C PHE A 484 15.67 -26.68 -10.21
N ARG A 485 16.63 -27.34 -10.89
CA ARG A 485 17.99 -26.84 -11.01
C ARG A 485 18.06 -25.54 -11.80
N ASP A 486 17.34 -25.45 -12.93
CA ASP A 486 17.30 -24.21 -13.72
C ASP A 486 16.73 -23.05 -12.90
N LEU A 487 15.65 -23.30 -12.15
CA LEU A 487 15.03 -22.29 -11.28
C LEU A 487 16.02 -21.82 -10.19
N LEU A 488 16.72 -22.75 -9.56
CA LEU A 488 17.71 -22.45 -8.52
C LEU A 488 18.88 -21.63 -9.07
N ASP A 489 19.47 -22.06 -10.18
CA ASP A 489 20.63 -21.41 -10.83
C ASP A 489 20.27 -20.00 -11.32
N GLU A 490 19.05 -19.84 -11.84
CA GLU A 490 18.51 -18.55 -12.24
C GLU A 490 18.18 -17.65 -11.04
N GLY A 491 18.03 -18.20 -9.84
CA GLY A 491 17.76 -17.47 -8.60
C GLY A 491 16.28 -17.25 -8.31
N TYR A 492 15.41 -18.20 -8.66
CA TYR A 492 13.98 -18.10 -8.41
C TYR A 492 13.58 -18.59 -7.01
N LEU A 493 12.72 -17.86 -6.32
CA LEU A 493 12.15 -18.26 -5.03
C LEU A 493 10.65 -18.62 -5.18
N PRO A 494 10.18 -19.69 -4.52
CA PRO A 494 8.79 -20.11 -4.59
C PRO A 494 7.91 -19.33 -3.61
N ILE A 495 6.84 -18.72 -4.13
CA ILE A 495 5.94 -17.83 -3.39
C ILE A 495 4.47 -18.11 -3.71
N ARG A 496 3.55 -17.58 -2.90
CA ARG A 496 2.11 -17.69 -3.09
C ARG A 496 1.40 -16.38 -2.75
N PRO A 497 0.30 -15.99 -3.43
CA PRO A 497 -0.53 -14.89 -2.96
C PRO A 497 -1.21 -15.24 -1.62
N SER A 498 -1.24 -14.32 -0.66
CA SER A 498 -1.94 -14.57 0.61
C SER A 498 -3.45 -14.37 0.45
N LYS A 499 -4.28 -15.34 0.89
CA LYS A 499 -5.75 -15.17 0.98
C LYS A 499 -6.19 -14.20 2.06
N LYS A 500 -5.33 -13.96 3.04
CA LYS A 500 -5.63 -13.08 4.17
C LYS A 500 -5.48 -11.60 3.78
N VAL A 501 -5.04 -11.37 2.56
CA VAL A 501 -5.10 -10.10 1.86
C VAL A 501 -6.55 -9.61 1.82
N LYS A 502 -6.88 -8.67 2.70
CA LYS A 502 -8.12 -7.90 2.66
C LYS A 502 -7.80 -6.56 2.00
N PHE A 503 -7.95 -6.50 0.69
CA PHE A 503 -8.07 -5.23 0.00
C PHE A 503 -9.54 -4.90 -0.08
N ASP A 504 -9.95 -3.76 0.46
CA ASP A 504 -11.31 -3.30 0.25
C ASP A 504 -11.41 -2.66 -1.14
N ALA A 505 -12.42 -3.07 -1.91
CA ALA A 505 -12.67 -2.60 -3.27
C ALA A 505 -13.13 -1.14 -3.22
N GLY A 506 -12.20 -0.20 -3.23
CA GLY A 506 -12.46 1.23 -3.31
C GLY A 506 -11.99 1.84 -4.63
N ASN A 507 -12.42 1.26 -5.76
CA ASN A 507 -12.17 1.62 -7.19
C ASN A 507 -10.72 1.58 -7.68
#